data_AF-A0A2V6A306-F1
#
_entry.id   AF-A0A2V6A306-F1
#
_cell.length_a   1.000
_cell.length_b   1.000
_cell.length_c   1.000
_cell.angle_alpha   90.00
_cell.angle_beta   90.00
_cell.angle_gamma   90.00
#
_symmetry.space_group_name_H-M   'P 1'
#
loop_
_entity.id
_entity.type
_entity.pdbx_description
1 polymer ?
#
loop_
_entity_poly.entity_id
_entity_poly.type
_entity_poly.pdbx_seq_one_letter_code
_entity_poly.pdbx_strand_id
1 'polypeptide(L)'
;LWSNIDHLTLRDEVKFVMGSREDYEWSRDKVQRYDLPSRCHAVLFSPIFGRIDPRQIVEWILADKLSVRFQLQMHKFIWSPTQRGV
;
A
#
# COMPACT_ATOMS: atom_id res chain seq x y z
N LEU A 1 -9.04 -15.34 -9.30
CA LEU A 1 -7.81 -14.59 -8.93
C LEU A 1 -7.89 -13.97 -7.52
N TRP A 2 -9.01 -13.40 -7.09
CA TRP A 2 -9.12 -12.71 -5.79
C TRP A 2 -9.61 -13.57 -4.61
N SER A 3 -9.88 -14.87 -4.81
CA SER A 3 -10.34 -15.79 -3.76
C SER A 3 -9.38 -15.90 -2.56
N ASN A 4 -8.09 -15.58 -2.74
CA ASN A 4 -7.12 -15.60 -1.65
C ASN A 4 -7.41 -14.56 -0.56
N ILE A 5 -8.16 -13.49 -0.88
CA ILE A 5 -8.59 -12.50 0.12
C ILE A 5 -9.45 -13.15 1.22
N ASP A 6 -10.22 -14.18 0.86
CA ASP A 6 -11.12 -14.85 1.81
C ASP A 6 -10.35 -15.68 2.85
N HIS A 7 -9.04 -15.89 2.65
CA HIS A 7 -8.17 -16.59 3.57
C HIS A 7 -7.29 -15.67 4.42
N LEU A 8 -7.42 -14.35 4.29
CA LEU A 8 -6.69 -13.40 5.11
C LEU A 8 -7.10 -13.53 6.58
N THR A 9 -6.11 -13.42 7.45
CA THR A 9 -6.26 -13.41 8.90
C THR A 9 -5.60 -12.18 9.49
N LEU A 10 -5.83 -11.93 10.78
CA LEU A 10 -5.16 -10.86 11.54
C LEU A 10 -3.65 -11.07 11.74
N ARG A 11 -3.05 -12.10 11.12
CA ARG A 11 -1.60 -12.31 11.05
C ARG A 11 -1.00 -11.85 9.73
N ASP A 12 -1.85 -11.54 8.75
CA ASP A 12 -1.43 -11.19 7.40
C ASP A 12 -1.44 -9.67 7.19
N GLU A 13 -0.64 -9.23 6.23
CA GLU A 13 -0.63 -7.84 5.76
C GLU A 13 -0.84 -7.81 4.25
N VAL A 14 -1.64 -6.84 3.78
CA VAL A 14 -1.87 -6.62 2.34
C VAL A 14 -1.19 -5.34 1.92
N LYS A 15 -0.28 -5.42 0.95
CA LYS A 15 0.49 -4.26 0.49
C LYS A 15 0.16 -3.88 -0.95
N PHE A 16 -0.17 -2.61 -1.14
CA PHE A 16 -0.32 -1.97 -2.44
C PHE A 16 0.90 -1.08 -2.72
N VAL A 17 1.51 -1.28 -3.87
CA VAL A 17 2.62 -0.46 -4.35
C VAL A 17 2.13 0.35 -5.54
N MET A 18 2.19 1.68 -5.45
CA MET A 18 1.55 2.60 -6.39
C MET A 18 2.49 3.69 -6.89
N GLY A 19 2.36 4.05 -8.16
CA GLY A 19 3.17 5.06 -8.84
C GLY A 19 2.37 6.19 -9.47
N SER A 20 1.04 6.19 -9.35
CA SER A 20 0.16 7.22 -9.90
C SER A 20 -1.13 7.39 -9.08
N ARG A 21 -1.96 8.36 -9.49
CA ARG A 21 -3.29 8.59 -8.89
C ARG A 21 -4.24 7.44 -9.20
N GLU A 22 -4.19 6.89 -10.41
CA GLU A 22 -5.02 5.78 -10.85
C GLU A 22 -4.72 4.51 -10.05
N ASP A 23 -3.44 4.24 -9.76
CA ASP A 23 -3.04 3.14 -8.88
C ASP A 23 -3.62 3.30 -7.46
N TYR A 24 -3.60 4.53 -6.93
CA TYR A 24 -4.20 4.84 -5.63
C TYR A 24 -5.70 4.60 -5.63
N GLU A 25 -6.42 5.14 -6.61
CA GLU A 25 -7.88 5.01 -6.69
C GLU A 25 -8.30 3.55 -6.85
N TRP A 26 -7.61 2.81 -7.73
CA TRP A 26 -7.82 1.38 -7.86
C TRP A 26 -7.57 0.65 -6.53
N SER A 27 -6.48 0.97 -5.83
CA SER A 27 -6.14 0.34 -4.54
C SER A 27 -7.19 0.65 -3.47
N ARG A 28 -7.62 1.90 -3.35
CA ARG A 28 -8.69 2.34 -2.45
C ARG A 28 -9.98 1.57 -2.72
N ASP A 29 -10.38 1.45 -3.98
CA ASP A 29 -11.59 0.74 -4.37
C ASP A 29 -11.51 -0.74 -3.99
N LYS A 30 -10.32 -1.38 -4.07
CA LYS A 30 -10.11 -2.76 -3.59
C LYS A 30 -10.20 -2.84 -2.08
N VAL A 31 -9.56 -1.92 -1.35
CA VAL A 31 -9.62 -1.87 0.12
C VAL A 31 -11.06 -1.82 0.61
N GLN A 32 -11.87 -0.94 0.00
CA GLN A 32 -13.28 -0.77 0.35
C GLN A 32 -14.12 -1.98 -0.08
N ARG A 33 -13.96 -2.44 -1.33
CA ARG A 33 -14.75 -3.56 -1.88
C ARG A 33 -14.60 -4.85 -1.08
N TYR A 34 -13.40 -5.11 -0.57
CA TYR A 34 -13.10 -6.35 0.16
C TYR A 34 -13.09 -6.17 1.69
N ASP A 35 -13.35 -4.95 2.18
CA ASP A 35 -13.25 -4.61 3.60
C ASP A 35 -11.94 -5.10 4.23
N LEU A 36 -10.82 -4.85 3.54
CA LEU A 36 -9.51 -5.36 3.96
C LEU A 36 -9.09 -4.95 5.39
N PRO A 37 -9.41 -3.74 5.89
CA PRO A 37 -9.04 -3.35 7.25
C PRO A 37 -9.66 -4.22 8.35
N SER A 38 -10.78 -4.91 8.09
CA SER A 38 -11.40 -5.83 9.06
C SER A 38 -10.84 -7.26 8.96
N ARG A 39 -10.17 -7.60 7.86
CA ARG A 39 -9.73 -8.98 7.54
C ARG A 39 -8.28 -9.28 7.88
N CYS A 40 -7.42 -8.27 7.84
CA CYS A 40 -5.98 -8.44 8.00
C CYS A 40 -5.41 -7.52 9.09
N HIS A 41 -4.17 -7.76 9.52
CA HIS A 41 -3.49 -6.93 10.52
C HIS A 41 -3.30 -5.49 10.04
N ALA A 42 -2.91 -5.34 8.78
CA ALA A 42 -2.62 -4.06 8.19
C ALA A 42 -2.78 -4.08 6.67
N VAL A 43 -3.34 -3.00 6.16
CA VAL A 43 -3.27 -2.65 4.74
C VAL A 43 -2.22 -1.57 4.57
N LEU A 44 -1.22 -1.83 3.75
CA LEU A 44 -0.04 -0.97 3.55
C LEU A 44 -0.08 -0.30 2.18
N PHE A 45 0.04 1.02 2.14
CA PHE A 45 0.21 1.79 0.91
C PHE A 45 1.66 2.25 0.82
N SER A 46 2.32 1.92 -0.29
CA SER A 46 3.72 2.26 -0.53
C SER A 46 3.95 2.91 -1.89
N PRO A 47 4.81 3.94 -1.98
CA PRO A 47 5.18 4.53 -3.25
C PRO A 47 6.11 3.60 -4.04
N ILE A 48 5.98 3.59 -5.36
CA ILE A 48 7.09 3.21 -6.25
C ILE A 48 8.19 4.26 -6.08
N PHE A 49 9.36 3.82 -5.62
CA PHE A 49 10.49 4.71 -5.33
C PHE A 49 10.87 5.56 -6.54
N GLY A 50 10.97 6.88 -6.35
CA GLY A 50 11.36 7.83 -7.39
C GLY A 50 10.30 8.11 -8.46
N ARG A 51 9.13 7.44 -8.43
CA ARG A 51 8.07 7.62 -9.45
C ARG A 51 6.95 8.55 -8.99
N ILE A 52 6.58 8.48 -7.73
CA ILE A 52 5.56 9.34 -7.12
C ILE A 52 6.09 9.90 -5.81
N ASP A 53 5.78 11.17 -5.53
CA ASP A 53 6.12 11.78 -4.25
C ASP A 53 5.31 11.09 -3.14
N PRO A 54 5.98 10.50 -2.11
CA PRO A 54 5.34 9.96 -0.92
C PRO A 54 4.26 10.86 -0.33
N ARG A 55 4.48 12.19 -0.33
CA ARG A 55 3.56 13.18 0.22
C ARG A 55 2.19 13.13 -0.46
N GLN A 56 2.15 12.97 -1.78
CA GLN A 56 0.90 12.93 -2.54
C GLN A 56 0.00 11.77 -2.08
N ILE A 57 0.60 10.58 -1.89
CA ILE A 57 -0.13 9.41 -1.40
C ILE A 57 -0.70 9.65 0.00
N VAL A 58 0.09 10.25 0.89
CA VAL A 58 -0.36 10.57 2.26
C VAL A 58 -1.51 11.57 2.23
N GLU A 59 -1.42 12.63 1.43
CA GLU A 59 -2.49 13.62 1.27
C GLU A 59 -3.78 12.98 0.75
N TRP A 60 -3.69 12.05 -0.19
CA TRP A 60 -4.87 11.31 -0.66
C TRP A 60 -5.46 10.39 0.41
N ILE A 61 -4.65 9.64 1.14
CA ILE A 61 -5.11 8.80 2.27
C ILE A 61 -5.87 9.63 3.30
N LEU A 62 -5.33 10.82 3.64
CA LEU A 62 -5.95 11.74 4.60
C LEU A 62 -7.27 12.31 4.06
N ALA A 63 -7.30 12.75 2.80
CA ALA A 63 -8.49 13.31 2.17
C ALA A 63 -9.65 12.29 2.14
N ASP A 64 -9.34 11.04 1.79
CA ASP A 64 -10.34 9.97 1.70
C ASP A 64 -10.62 9.30 3.07
N LYS A 65 -9.91 9.71 4.13
CA LYS A 65 -9.96 9.12 5.48
C LYS A 65 -9.84 7.59 5.45
N LEU A 66 -8.95 7.10 4.58
CA LEU A 66 -8.85 5.68 4.29
C LEU A 66 -8.15 4.94 5.45
N SER A 67 -8.75 3.84 5.92
CA SER A 67 -8.20 3.01 7.00
C SER A 67 -7.04 2.14 6.51
N VAL A 68 -5.90 2.76 6.24
CA VAL A 68 -4.66 2.12 5.76
C VAL A 68 -3.45 2.73 6.45
N ARG A 69 -2.31 2.03 6.42
CA ARG A 69 -1.03 2.53 6.91
C ARG A 69 -0.15 2.90 5.73
N PHE A 70 0.47 4.08 5.78
CA PHE A 70 1.49 4.45 4.82
C PHE A 70 2.83 3.81 5.20
N GLN A 71 3.54 3.23 4.23
CA GLN A 71 4.83 2.57 4.44
C GLN A 71 5.83 2.93 3.32
N LEU A 72 7.00 3.46 3.68
CA LEU A 72 8.11 3.62 2.73
C LEU A 72 8.80 2.29 2.47
N GLN A 73 9.34 2.12 1.25
CA GLN A 73 10.28 1.04 0.95
C GLN A 73 11.65 1.37 1.56
N MET A 74 11.79 1.19 2.88
CA MET A 74 12.95 1.66 3.66
C MET A 74 14.31 1.23 3.09
N HIS A 75 14.40 0.02 2.54
CA HIS A 75 15.64 -0.50 1.93
C HIS A 75 16.18 0.41 0.81
N LYS A 76 15.32 1.16 0.10
CA LYS A 76 15.74 2.13 -0.93
C LYS A 76 16.37 3.41 -0.38
N PHE A 77 16.23 3.67 0.91
CA PHE A 77 16.85 4.80 1.62
C PHE A 77 18.08 4.38 2.41
N ILE A 78 18.14 3.11 2.84
CA ILE A 78 19.27 2.57 3.61
C ILE A 78 20.43 2.16 2.69
N TRP A 79 20.13 1.47 1.58
CA TRP A 79 21.12 1.04 0.60
C TRP A 79 21.01 1.85 -0.68
N SER A 80 22.05 1.78 -1.52
CA SER A 80 21.96 2.29 -2.89
C SER A 80 20.70 1.74 -3.57
N PRO A 81 19.85 2.57 -4.20
CA PRO A 81 18.60 2.11 -4.80
C PRO A 81 18.76 1.00 -5.86
N THR A 82 19.95 0.88 -6.43
CA THR A 82 20.33 -0.13 -7.44
C THR A 82 20.94 -1.39 -6.84
N GLN A 83 21.24 -1.41 -5.54
CA GLN A 83 21.76 -2.57 -4.84
C GLN A 83 20.69 -3.66 -4.74
N ARG A 84 21.09 -4.90 -5.02
CA ARG A 84 20.22 -6.09 -5.01
C ARG A 84 20.56 -6.98 -3.82
N GLY A 85 19.59 -7.76 -3.34
CA GLY A 85 19.78 -8.72 -2.25
C GLY A 85 19.83 -8.09 -0.85
N VAL A 86 19.12 -6.96 -0.67
CA VAL A 86 19.02 -6.19 0.58
C VAL A 86 17.58 -6.13 1.08
#